data_AF-E2BHW6-F1
#
_entry.id   AF-E2BHW6-F1
#
_cell.length_a   1.000
_cell.length_b   1.000
_cell.length_c   1.000
_cell.angle_alpha   90.00
_cell.angle_beta   90.00
_cell.angle_gamma   90.00
#
_symmetry.space_group_name_H-M   'P 1'
#
loop_
_entity.id
_entity.type
_entity.pdbx_description
1 polymer ?
#
loop_
_entity_poly.entity_id
_entity_poly.type
_entity_poly.pdbx_seq_one_letter_code
_entity_poly.pdbx_strand_id
1 'polypeptide(L)' 'RTALIFCYHLKKTATESHRMLVEAYDEHALGKSQCFEWFKKFK' A
#
# COMPACT_ATOMS: atom_id res chain seq x y z
N ARG A 1 8.20 -1.01 -0.55
CA ARG A 1 7.83 0.40 -0.90
C ARG A 1 7.48 0.57 -2.37
N THR A 2 8.25 0.01 -3.32
CA THR A 2 7.96 0.09 -4.77
C THR A 2 6.52 -0.29 -5.12
N ALA A 3 5.99 -1.36 -4.53
CA ALA A 3 4.60 -1.77 -4.71
C ALA A 3 3.56 -0.75 -4.20
N LEU A 4 3.84 0.00 -3.12
CA LEU A 4 2.96 1.08 -2.65
C LEU A 4 2.95 2.26 -3.61
N ILE A 5 4.13 2.65 -4.12
CA ILE A 5 4.28 3.73 -5.11
C ILE A 5 3.54 3.36 -6.40
N PHE A 6 3.69 2.11 -6.84
CA PHE A 6 2.95 1.58 -7.98
C PHE A 6 1.43 1.67 -7.77
N CYS A 7 0.91 1.20 -6.63
CA CYS A 7 -0.52 1.31 -6.32
C CYS A 7 -1.01 2.76 -6.27
N TYR A 8 -0.19 3.68 -5.73
CA TYR A 8 -0.48 5.11 -5.71
C TYR A 8 -0.59 5.71 -7.12
N HIS A 9 0.33 5.36 -8.03
CA HIS A 9 0.25 5.79 -9.43
C HIS A 9 -0.96 5.20 -10.17
N LEU A 10 -1.39 3.99 -9.81
CA LEU A 10 -2.64 3.39 -10.27
C LEU A 10 -3.91 4.02 -9.66
N LYS A 11 -3.78 5.12 -8.90
CA LYS A 11 -4.88 5.82 -8.22
C LYS A 11 -5.67 4.95 -7.25
N LYS A 12 -5.06 3.88 -6.74
CA LYS A 12 -5.65 3.06 -5.67
C LYS A 12 -5.63 3.85 -4.37
N THR A 13 -6.60 3.58 -3.50
CA THR A 13 -6.60 4.08 -2.12
C THR A 13 -5.61 3.30 -1.25
N ALA A 14 -5.25 3.84 -0.08
CA ALA A 14 -4.39 3.13 0.88
C ALA A 14 -5.01 1.79 1.33
N THR A 15 -6.34 1.73 1.46
CA THR A 15 -7.08 0.51 1.82
C THR A 15 -6.99 -0.56 0.73
N GLU A 16 -7.26 -0.19 -0.51
CA GLU A 16 -7.15 -1.12 -1.66
C GLU A 16 -5.71 -1.60 -1.82
N SER A 17 -4.75 -0.69 -1.72
CA SER A 17 -3.33 -1.01 -1.84
C SER A 17 -2.89 -1.96 -0.74
N HIS A 18 -3.31 -1.74 0.51
CA HIS A 18 -3.02 -2.66 1.61
C HIS A 18 -3.61 -4.05 1.34
N ARG A 19 -4.86 -4.14 0.86
CA ARG A 19 -5.48 -5.42 0.53
C ARG A 19 -4.71 -6.17 -0.55
N MET A 20 -4.33 -5.47 -1.63
CA MET A 20 -3.53 -6.05 -2.72
C MET A 20 -2.16 -6.52 -2.22
N LEU A 21 -1.53 -5.78 -1.31
CA LEU A 21 -0.25 -6.17 -0.73
C LEU A 21 -0.37 -7.40 0.17
N VAL A 22 -1.42 -7.49 1.01
CA VAL A 22 -1.68 -8.69 1.82
C VAL A 22 -1.97 -9.90 0.94
N GLU A 23 -2.73 -9.72 -0.14
CA GLU A 23 -3.00 -10.82 -1.07
C GLU A 23 -1.75 -11.31 -1.81
N ALA A 24 -0.83 -10.41 -2.17
CA ALA A 24 0.38 -10.77 -2.91
C ALA A 24 1.55 -11.25 -2.04
N TYR A 25 1.65 -10.75 -0.80
CA TYR A 25 2.82 -10.95 0.06
C TYR A 25 2.50 -11.60 1.43
N ASP A 26 1.21 -11.82 1.73
CA ASP A 26 0.73 -12.43 2.97
C ASP A 26 1.34 -11.75 4.21
N GLU A 27 1.95 -12.51 5.12
CA GLU A 27 2.65 -12.04 6.32
C GLU A 27 3.78 -11.04 6.07
N HIS A 28 4.33 -11.01 4.85
CA HIS A 28 5.40 -10.08 4.46
C HIS A 28 4.88 -8.72 4.02
N ALA A 29 3.55 -8.54 3.96
CA ALA A 29 2.94 -7.28 3.60
C ALA A 29 3.18 -6.19 4.65
N LEU A 30 3.27 -4.95 4.19
CA LEU A 30 3.31 -3.80 5.09
C LEU A 30 1.99 -3.70 5.86
N GLY A 31 2.09 -3.56 7.19
CA GLY A 31 0.92 -3.36 8.03
C GLY A 31 0.11 -2.12 7.63
N LYS A 32 -1.21 -2.19 7.89
CA LYS A 32 -2.19 -1.17 7.49
C LYS A 32 -1.77 0.25 7.86
N SER A 33 -1.37 0.49 9.10
CA SER A 33 -0.96 1.83 9.55
C SER A 33 0.24 2.36 8.76
N GLN A 34 1.24 1.52 8.47
CA GLN A 34 2.39 1.93 7.67
C GLN A 34 2.00 2.26 6.23
N CYS A 35 1.11 1.47 5.62
CA CYS A 35 0.56 1.77 4.28
C CYS A 35 -0.08 3.16 4.25
N PHE A 36 -0.92 3.49 5.24
CA PHE A 36 -1.59 4.78 5.31
C PHE A 36 -0.62 5.95 5.51
N GLU A 37 0.39 5.79 6.36
CA GLU A 37 1.42 6.82 6.55
C GLU A 37 2.23 7.07 5.28
N TRP A 38 2.51 6.03 4.48
CA TRP A 38 3.15 6.22 3.17
C TRP A 38 2.27 6.97 2.19
N PHE A 39 0.98 6.64 2.14
CA PHE A 39 0.03 7.31 1.24
C PHE A 39 -0.14 8.81 1.57
N LYS A 40 -0.06 9.20 2.86
CA LYS A 40 -0.04 10.61 3.26
C LYS A 40 1.21 11.35 2.74
N LYS A 41 2.35 10.67 2.65
CA LYS A 41 3.64 11.23 2.17
C LYS A 41 3.75 11.30 0.65
N PHE A 42 2.94 10.54 -0.08
CA PHE A 42 2.91 10.56 -1.54
C PHE A 42 2.00 11.65 -2.12
N LYS A 43 1.10 12.20 -1.30
CA LYS A 43 0.39 13.44 -1.58
C LYS A 43 1.36 14.61 -1.63
#